data_AF-A0A3C7W3C4-F1
#
_entry.id   AF-A0A3C7W3C4-F1
#
_cell.length_a   1.000
_cell.length_b   1.000
_cell.length_c   1.000
_cell.angle_alpha   90.00
_cell.angle_beta   90.00
_cell.angle_gamma   90.00
#
_symmetry.space_group_name_H-M   'P 1'
#
loop_
_entity.id
_entity.type
_entity.pdbx_description
1 polymer ?
#
loop_
_entity_poly.entity_id
_entity_poly.type
_entity_poly.pdbx_seq_one_letter_code
_entity_poly.pdbx_strand_id
1 'polypeptide(L)' 'METRNQRLIRELLEEREEPSDTSLRAQSLRRAKANEPPRTMTPFEWEQWYAEHGVPEGHRRGQRAPRRPWWRRLFRRR' A
#
# COMPACT_ATOMS: atom_id res chain seq x y z
N MET A 1 -6.10 34.36 28.02
CA MET A 1 -5.26 34.83 26.91
C MET A 1 -4.39 33.66 26.49
N GLU A 2 -4.67 33.02 25.36
CA GLU A 2 -3.80 31.95 24.85
C GLU A 2 -2.47 32.56 24.39
N THR A 3 -1.37 31.91 24.74
CA THR A 3 -0.04 32.33 24.29
C THR A 3 0.21 31.89 22.85
N ARG A 4 1.09 32.60 22.14
CA ARG A 4 1.49 32.23 20.76
C ARG A 4 1.95 30.77 20.65
N ASN A 5 2.65 30.27 21.68
CA ASN A 5 3.10 28.88 21.73
C ASN A 5 1.94 27.89 21.88
N GLN A 6 0.88 28.24 22.62
CA GLN A 6 -0.30 27.38 22.76
C GLN A 6 -1.06 27.25 21.44
N ARG A 7 -1.15 28.33 20.64
CA ARG A 7 -1.73 28.24 19.28
C ARG A 7 -0.90 27.37 18.34
N LEU A 8 0.43 27.55 18.34
CA LEU A 8 1.35 26.75 17.53
C LEU A 8 1.27 25.26 17.88
N ILE A 9 1.21 24.92 19.17
CA ILE A 9 1.08 23.53 19.62
C ILE A 9 -0.25 22.94 19.14
N ARG A 10 -1.35 23.70 19.19
CA ARG A 10 -2.66 23.26 18.74
C ARG A 10 -2.70 23.01 17.24
N GLU A 11 -2.21 23.96 16.45
CA GLU A 11 -2.12 23.87 14.99
C GLU A 11 -1.26 22.66 14.56
N LEU A 12 -0.12 22.47 15.22
CA LEU A 12 0.81 21.37 14.92
C LEU A 12 0.33 20.00 15.42
N LEU A 13 -0.65 19.95 16.33
CA LEU A 13 -1.31 18.73 16.79
C LEU A 13 -2.57 18.42 15.98
N GLU A 14 -3.28 19.43 15.49
CA GLU A 14 -4.41 19.28 14.55
C GLU A 14 -3.93 18.87 13.15
N GLU A 15 -2.73 19.25 12.72
CA GLU A 15 -2.11 18.82 11.45
C GLU A 15 -1.42 17.45 11.49
N ARG A 16 -1.29 16.81 12.66
CA ARG A 16 -0.67 15.50 12.74
C ARG A 16 -1.66 14.44 12.25
N GLU A 17 -1.39 13.95 11.03
CA GLU A 17 -1.88 12.67 10.50
C GLU A 17 -2.14 11.66 11.62
N GLU A 18 -3.26 10.93 11.53
CA GLU A 18 -3.62 9.90 12.50
C GLU A 18 -2.37 9.17 12.97
N PRO A 19 -2.13 9.07 14.30
CA PRO A 19 -0.99 8.33 14.80
C PRO A 19 -1.15 6.89 14.34
N SER A 20 -0.53 6.58 13.19
CA SER A 20 -0.44 5.25 12.64
C SER A 20 0.46 4.50 13.61
N ASP A 21 -0.15 3.82 14.56
CA ASP A 21 0.54 2.94 15.47
C ASP A 21 1.32 1.91 14.63
N THR A 22 2.64 2.08 14.59
CA THR A 22 3.57 1.25 13.83
C THR A 22 4.01 0.02 14.61
N SER A 23 3.48 -0.17 15.83
CA SER A 23 3.75 -1.34 16.64
C SER A 23 3.38 -2.64 15.92
N LEU A 24 4.10 -3.72 16.25
CA LEU A 24 3.81 -5.05 15.72
C LEU A 24 2.36 -5.47 16.00
N ARG A 25 1.82 -5.10 17.16
CA ARG A 25 0.43 -5.35 17.54
C ARG A 25 -0.53 -4.65 16.58
N ALA A 26 -0.35 -3.36 16.34
CA ALA A 26 -1.20 -2.60 15.44
C ALA A 26 -1.09 -3.08 13.99
N GLN A 27 0.11 -3.48 13.53
CA GLN A 27 0.29 -4.10 12.21
C GLN A 27 -0.39 -5.47 12.11
N SER A 28 -0.26 -6.31 13.14
CA SER A 28 -0.91 -7.63 13.20
C SER A 28 -2.44 -7.50 13.16
N LEU A 29 -3.00 -6.59 13.97
CA LEU A 29 -4.42 -6.30 13.97
C LEU A 29 -4.91 -5.77 12.63
N ARG A 30 -4.16 -4.86 11.99
CA ARG A 30 -4.46 -4.38 10.64
C ARG A 30 -4.50 -5.52 9.64
N ARG A 31 -3.52 -6.43 9.65
CA ARG A 31 -3.50 -7.59 8.75
C ARG A 31 -4.64 -8.57 9.00
N ALA A 32 -5.02 -8.78 10.26
CA ALA A 32 -6.13 -9.66 10.60
C ALA A 32 -7.50 -9.08 10.18
N LYS A 33 -7.64 -7.75 10.19
CA LYS A 33 -8.85 -7.05 9.75
C LYS A 33 -8.88 -6.80 8.24
N ALA A 34 -7.71 -6.61 7.64
CA ALA A 34 -7.59 -6.43 6.22
C ALA A 34 -7.94 -7.77 5.57
N ASN A 35 -8.93 -7.76 4.67
CA ASN A 35 -9.27 -8.90 3.84
C ASN A 35 -8.22 -9.07 2.72
N GLU A 36 -6.94 -9.03 3.10
CA GLU A 36 -5.79 -9.10 2.22
C GLU A 36 -5.55 -10.55 1.79
N PRO A 37 -5.19 -10.78 0.51
CA PRO A 37 -4.83 -12.11 0.06
C PRO A 37 -3.58 -12.60 0.83
N PRO A 38 -3.48 -13.91 1.13
CA PRO A 38 -2.33 -14.48 1.82
C PRO A 38 -1.01 -14.16 1.11
N ARG A 39 0.08 -13.95 1.86
CA ARG A 39 1.39 -13.65 1.24
C ARG A 39 2.17 -14.90 0.84
N THR A 40 1.96 -15.99 1.56
CA THR A 40 2.67 -17.24 1.42
C THR A 40 1.67 -18.38 1.48
N MET A 41 1.43 -19.02 0.34
CA MET A 41 0.69 -20.27 0.22
C MET A 41 1.42 -21.12 -0.82
N THR A 42 1.26 -22.43 -0.71
CA THR A 42 1.72 -23.35 -1.75
C THR A 42 0.91 -23.18 -3.02
N PRO A 43 1.42 -23.60 -4.19
CA PRO A 43 0.69 -23.47 -5.45
C PRO A 43 -0.70 -24.11 -5.43
N PHE A 44 -0.83 -25.28 -4.81
CA PHE A 44 -2.11 -25.98 -4.69
C PHE A 44 -3.13 -25.22 -3.84
N GLU A 45 -2.70 -24.69 -2.70
CA GLU A 45 -3.58 -23.91 -1.83
C GLU A 45 -4.02 -22.61 -2.54
N TRP A 46 -3.16 -22.01 -3.37
CA TRP A 46 -3.55 -20.84 -4.18
C TRP A 46 -4.64 -21.17 -5.20
N GLU A 47 -4.59 -22.34 -5.84
CA GLU A 47 -5.63 -22.78 -6.78
C GLU A 47 -6.99 -22.89 -6.08
N GLN A 48 -7.02 -23.49 -4.89
CA GLN A 48 -8.23 -23.58 -4.07
C GLN A 48 -8.73 -22.19 -3.67
N TRP A 49 -7.82 -21.33 -3.20
CA TRP A 49 -8.18 -19.97 -2.79
C TRP A 49 -8.76 -19.15 -3.95
N TYR A 50 -8.19 -19.25 -5.16
CA TYR A 50 -8.74 -18.57 -6.35
C TYR A 50 -10.10 -19.13 -6.77
N ALA A 51 -10.36 -20.42 -6.58
CA ALA A 51 -11.68 -20.99 -6.86
C ALA A 51 -12.76 -20.41 -5.94
N GLU A 52 -12.41 -20.15 -4.67
CA GLU A 52 -13.35 -19.63 -3.66
C GLU A 52 -13.49 -18.09 -3.70
N HIS A 53 -12.38 -17.36 -3.86
CA HIS A 53 -12.34 -15.90 -3.70
C HIS A 53 -12.14 -15.15 -5.04
N GLY A 54 -11.86 -15.88 -6.12
CA GLY A 54 -11.48 -15.30 -7.41
C GLY A 54 -10.02 -14.83 -7.46
N VAL A 55 -9.59 -14.37 -8.64
CA VAL A 55 -8.20 -13.89 -8.84
C VAL A 55 -8.07 -12.43 -8.38
N PRO A 56 -7.18 -12.13 -7.41
CA PRO A 56 -6.91 -10.77 -6.95
C PRO A 56 -6.43 -9.89 -8.10
N GLU A 57 -6.79 -8.61 -8.08
CA GLU A 57 -6.45 -7.68 -9.17
C GLU A 57 -4.95 -7.60 -9.44
N GLY A 58 -4.11 -7.63 -8.41
CA GLY A 58 -2.65 -7.63 -8.55
C GLY A 58 -2.08 -8.92 -9.17
N HIS A 59 -2.82 -10.03 -9.13
CA HIS A 59 -2.43 -11.31 -9.74
C HIS A 59 -2.97 -11.46 -11.16
N ARG A 60 -3.98 -10.68 -11.55
CA ARG A 60 -4.42 -10.59 -12.94
C ARG A 60 -3.25 -10.04 -13.74
N ARG A 61 -2.67 -10.86 -14.62
CA ARG A 61 -1.67 -10.42 -15.59
C ARG A 61 -2.33 -9.43 -16.55
N GLY A 62 -2.42 -8.16 -16.13
CA GLY A 62 -2.66 -7.06 -17.04
C GLY A 62 -1.53 -7.08 -18.08
N GLN A 63 -1.90 -7.00 -19.35
CA GLN A 63 -0.95 -6.87 -20.46
C GLN A 63 0.01 -5.73 -20.12
N ARG A 64 1.22 -6.06 -19.64
CA ARG A 64 2.21 -5.05 -19.27
C ARG A 64 2.53 -4.32 -20.56
N ALA A 65 2.13 -3.06 -20.64
CA ALA A 65 2.53 -2.21 -21.76
C ALA A 65 4.05 -2.34 -21.93
N PRO A 66 4.55 -2.57 -23.16
CA PRO A 66 5.96 -2.84 -23.38
C PRO A 66 6.77 -1.68 -22.78
N ARG A 67 7.59 -1.99 -21.77
CA ARG A 67 8.41 -0.99 -21.09
C ARG A 67 9.37 -0.41 -22.11
N ARG A 68 9.16 0.85 -22.50
CA ARG A 68 10.09 1.55 -23.38
C ARG A 68 11.41 1.72 -22.63
N PRO A 69 12.52 1.19 -23.15
CA PRO A 69 13.81 1.33 -22.49
C PRO A 69 14.24 2.80 -22.50
N TRP A 70 14.92 3.22 -21.43
CA TRP A 70 15.27 4.61 -21.15
C TRP A 70 16.08 5.25 -22.29
N TRP A 71 16.96 4.49 -22.95
CA TRP A 71 17.79 4.97 -24.06
C TRP A 71 16.97 5.47 -25.26
N ARG A 72 15.77 4.91 -25.50
CA ARG A 72 14.87 5.37 -26.57
C ARG A 72 14.36 6.80 -26.36
N ARG A 73 14.47 7.35 -25.15
CA ARG A 73 14.13 8.76 -24.86
C ARG A 73 15.27 9.71 -25.22
N LEU A 74 16.51 9.25 -25.16
CA LEU A 74 17.70 10.06 -25.44
C LEU A 74 17.89 10.32 -26.94
N PHE A 75 17.61 9.33 -27.78
CA PHE A 75 17.80 9.45 -29.23
C PHE A 75 16.67 10.16 -29.97
N ARG A 76 15.62 10.62 -29.29
CA ARG A 76 14.43 11.23 -29.90
C ARG A 76 14.43 12.77 -29.82
N ARG A 77 15.57 13.36 -29.47
CA ARG A 77 15.77 14.80 -29.24
C ARG A 77 16.76 15.43 -30.21
N ARG A 78 16.90 14.88 -31.42
CA ARG A 78 17.73 15.42 -32.50
C ARG A 78 16.91 15.64 -33.75
#